data_AF-A0A1C4BCT0-F1
#
_entry.id   AF-A0A1C4BCT0-F1
#
_cell.length_a   1.000
_cell.length_b   1.000
_cell.length_c   1.000
_cell.angle_alpha   90.00
_cell.angle_beta   90.00
_cell.angle_gamma   90.00
#
_symmetry.space_group_name_H-M   'P 1'
#
loop_
_entity.id
_entity.type
_entity.pdbx_description
1 polymer ?
#
loop_
_entity_poly.entity_id
_entity_poly.type
_entity_poly.pdbx_seq_one_letter_code
_entity_poly.pdbx_strand_id
1 'polypeptide(L)'
;MLSPEEYAWLQNTFRLCSQAQADERSVPASAMLDDDTCRAVLQRVMMLLGAPDLAIAASLLAKRLAFLASGNVLYAMTVFDKGLLLSLTDSRLEYAHDKGMWRSSLPADFTTTLAFSGERESWRAEIVSTLFKGYFAPLWQSLTRVSGVPEAILWENTAVRIYSLYQGRMETLDAVQEQRRQADFHWLLEQAEPEQFGLAWNPLKRFRRPLQNNAAGQPVRFRRTCCFYYKASQPVEYCHNCPLLKKS
;
A
#
# COMPACT_ATOMS: atom_id res chain seq x y z
N MET A 1 -18.58 -1.81 13.51
CA MET A 1 -17.67 -2.97 13.42
C MET A 1 -17.85 -3.64 12.06
N LEU A 2 -16.83 -4.36 11.59
CA LEU A 2 -16.98 -5.24 10.43
C LEU A 2 -17.88 -6.42 10.78
N SER A 3 -18.69 -6.89 9.82
CA SER A 3 -19.38 -8.17 9.97
C SER A 3 -18.37 -9.33 9.90
N PRO A 4 -18.72 -10.53 10.40
CA PRO A 4 -17.84 -11.70 10.28
C PRO A 4 -17.44 -12.01 8.82
N GLU A 5 -18.36 -11.83 7.88
CA GLU A 5 -18.12 -12.06 6.45
C GLU A 5 -17.16 -11.02 5.85
N GLU A 6 -17.35 -9.74 6.19
CA GLU A 6 -16.46 -8.65 5.75
C GLU A 6 -15.05 -8.84 6.32
N TYR A 7 -14.93 -9.21 7.60
CA TYR A 7 -13.63 -9.49 8.21
C TYR A 7 -12.94 -10.68 7.54
N ALA A 8 -13.66 -11.80 7.35
CA ALA A 8 -13.14 -12.97 6.66
C ALA A 8 -12.70 -12.66 5.22
N TRP A 9 -13.44 -11.80 4.52
CA TRP A 9 -13.06 -11.32 3.19
C TRP A 9 -11.74 -10.55 3.20
N LEU A 10 -11.57 -9.59 4.11
CA LEU A 10 -10.33 -8.83 4.26
C LEU A 10 -9.15 -9.71 4.69
N GLN A 11 -9.39 -10.66 5.59
CA GLN A 11 -8.39 -11.64 6.02
C GLN A 11 -7.91 -12.49 4.83
N ASN A 12 -8.82 -13.02 4.02
CA ASN A 12 -8.46 -13.89 2.90
C ASN A 12 -7.82 -13.12 1.74
N THR A 13 -8.33 -11.92 1.44
CA THR A 13 -7.94 -11.15 0.25
C THR A 13 -6.73 -10.25 0.50
N PHE A 14 -6.70 -9.60 1.67
CA PHE A 14 -5.71 -8.57 2.03
C PHE A 14 -4.95 -8.90 3.30
N ARG A 15 -5.07 -10.14 3.80
CA ARG A 15 -4.26 -10.68 4.91
C ARG A 15 -4.42 -9.87 6.19
N LEU A 16 -5.61 -9.34 6.46
CA LEU A 16 -5.94 -8.78 7.77
C LEU A 16 -5.89 -9.89 8.83
N CYS A 17 -5.32 -9.60 9.99
CA CYS A 17 -5.42 -10.48 11.15
C CYS A 17 -5.42 -9.65 12.45
N SER A 18 -5.75 -10.29 13.57
CA SER A 18 -5.63 -9.64 14.88
C SER A 18 -4.17 -9.55 15.30
N GLN A 19 -3.84 -8.64 16.21
CA GLN A 19 -2.48 -8.52 16.73
C GLN A 19 -1.99 -9.80 17.43
N ALA A 20 -2.89 -10.60 18.02
CA ALA A 20 -2.57 -11.88 18.65
C ALA A 20 -2.09 -12.95 17.65
N GLN A 21 -2.38 -12.77 16.36
CA GLN A 21 -1.96 -13.68 15.28
C GLN A 21 -0.73 -13.20 14.53
N ALA A 22 -0.08 -12.12 15.01
CA ALA A 22 1.09 -11.56 14.36
C ALA A 22 2.26 -12.56 14.34
N ASP A 23 2.96 -12.59 13.21
CA ASP A 23 4.20 -13.35 13.07
C ASP A 23 5.23 -12.89 14.12
N GLU A 24 5.95 -13.83 14.74
CA GLU A 24 6.92 -13.55 15.80
C GLU A 24 8.05 -12.61 15.35
N ARG A 25 8.34 -12.55 14.04
CA ARG A 25 9.36 -11.68 13.46
C ARG A 25 8.88 -10.23 13.36
N SER A 26 7.59 -9.98 13.46
CA SER A 26 6.99 -8.65 13.33
C SER A 26 7.50 -7.68 14.39
N VAL A 27 7.43 -6.38 14.07
CA VAL A 27 7.70 -5.30 15.03
C VAL A 27 6.46 -4.41 15.17
N PRO A 28 6.25 -3.71 16.29
CA PRO A 28 5.26 -2.63 16.34
C PRO A 28 5.52 -1.64 15.20
N ALA A 29 4.49 -1.22 14.49
CA ALA A 29 4.67 -0.34 13.32
C ALA A 29 5.27 1.02 13.73
N SER A 30 4.92 1.54 14.91
CA SER A 30 5.49 2.75 15.50
C SER A 30 7.01 2.63 15.78
N ALA A 31 7.50 1.42 16.07
CA ALA A 31 8.93 1.20 16.32
C ALA A 31 9.79 1.44 15.07
N MET A 32 9.19 1.40 13.87
CA MET A 32 9.90 1.71 12.62
C MET A 32 10.22 3.18 12.45
N LEU A 33 9.71 4.07 13.31
CA LEU A 33 10.07 5.49 13.27
C LEU A 33 11.44 5.76 13.92
N ASP A 34 11.95 4.80 14.69
CA ASP A 34 13.32 4.78 15.22
C ASP A 34 14.30 4.27 14.15
N ASP A 35 15.41 4.98 13.97
CA ASP A 35 16.35 4.72 12.87
C ASP A 35 17.10 3.39 13.05
N ASP A 36 17.43 3.01 14.29
CA ASP A 36 18.15 1.77 14.58
C ASP A 36 17.24 0.56 14.38
N THR A 37 16.01 0.63 14.88
CA THR A 37 14.99 -0.40 14.66
C THR A 37 14.67 -0.55 13.17
N CYS A 38 14.45 0.56 12.46
CA CYS A 38 14.22 0.55 11.02
C CYS A 38 15.40 -0.10 10.27
N ARG A 39 16.64 0.25 10.61
CA ARG A 39 17.84 -0.32 10.00
C ARG A 39 17.94 -1.82 10.23
N ALA A 40 17.71 -2.27 11.47
CA ALA A 40 17.74 -3.68 11.82
C ALA A 40 16.67 -4.49 11.06
N VAL A 41 15.46 -3.96 10.94
CA VAL A 41 14.39 -4.59 10.13
C VAL A 41 14.77 -4.63 8.65
N LEU A 42 15.29 -3.53 8.09
CA LEU A 42 15.69 -3.51 6.69
C LEU A 42 16.84 -4.46 6.38
N GLN A 43 17.80 -4.65 7.29
CA GLN A 43 18.86 -5.65 7.14
C GLN A 43 18.29 -7.08 7.11
N ARG A 44 17.31 -7.39 7.98
CA ARG A 44 16.62 -8.69 7.95
C ARG A 44 15.87 -8.89 6.64
N VAL A 45 15.13 -7.89 6.20
CA VAL A 45 14.40 -7.93 4.91
C VAL A 45 15.36 -8.09 3.74
N MET A 46 16.48 -7.38 3.75
CA MET A 46 17.51 -7.47 2.72
C MET A 46 18.02 -8.90 2.57
N MET A 47 18.33 -9.56 3.70
CA MET A 47 18.75 -10.98 3.71
C MET A 47 17.62 -11.91 3.23
N LEU A 48 16.40 -11.74 3.73
CA LEU A 48 15.25 -12.59 3.36
C LEU A 48 14.87 -12.51 1.87
N LEU A 49 15.09 -11.35 1.25
CA LEU A 49 14.81 -11.11 -0.17
C LEU A 49 16.02 -11.41 -1.07
N GLY A 50 17.22 -11.59 -0.52
CA GLY A 50 18.45 -11.55 -1.30
C GLY A 50 18.65 -10.21 -2.01
N ALA A 51 18.17 -9.11 -1.41
CA ALA A 51 18.31 -7.78 -1.98
C ALA A 51 19.78 -7.30 -1.89
N PRO A 52 20.33 -6.63 -2.90
CA PRO A 52 21.73 -6.18 -2.89
C PRO A 52 22.05 -5.09 -1.86
N ASP A 53 21.07 -4.29 -1.46
CA ASP A 53 21.26 -3.16 -0.54
C ASP A 53 19.96 -2.82 0.21
N LEU A 54 20.07 -1.93 1.21
CA LEU A 54 18.94 -1.50 2.03
C LEU A 54 17.90 -0.71 1.23
N ALA A 55 18.29 0.03 0.20
CA ALA A 55 17.36 0.83 -0.60
C ALA A 55 16.41 -0.07 -1.41
N ILE A 56 16.94 -1.16 -1.96
CA ILE A 56 16.15 -2.19 -2.66
C ILE A 56 15.25 -2.92 -1.67
N ALA A 57 15.76 -3.32 -0.51
CA ALA A 57 14.96 -3.95 0.55
C ALA A 57 13.79 -3.04 0.99
N ALA A 58 14.06 -1.76 1.21
CA ALA A 58 13.05 -0.76 1.58
C ALA A 58 11.99 -0.56 0.50
N SER A 59 12.39 -0.46 -0.79
CA SER A 59 11.45 -0.35 -1.92
C SER A 59 10.51 -1.55 -1.99
N LEU A 60 11.03 -2.77 -1.84
CA LEU A 60 10.23 -4.01 -1.92
C LEU A 60 9.33 -4.20 -0.70
N LEU A 61 9.83 -3.90 0.50
CA LEU A 61 9.03 -3.88 1.72
C LEU A 61 7.88 -2.88 1.59
N ALA A 62 8.18 -1.65 1.14
CA ALA A 62 7.17 -0.62 0.97
C ALA A 62 6.06 -1.05 0.00
N LYS A 63 6.42 -1.72 -1.10
CA LYS A 63 5.47 -2.30 -2.05
C LYS A 63 4.54 -3.35 -1.40
N ARG A 64 5.02 -4.10 -0.41
CA ARG A 64 4.23 -5.09 0.34
C ARG A 64 3.32 -4.42 1.37
N LEU A 65 3.85 -3.49 2.17
CA LEU A 65 3.08 -2.76 3.18
C LEU A 65 1.98 -1.92 2.54
N ALA A 66 2.27 -1.29 1.39
CA ALA A 66 1.26 -0.58 0.62
C ALA A 66 0.11 -1.49 0.20
N PHE A 67 0.39 -2.72 -0.25
CA PHE A 67 -0.65 -3.68 -0.61
C PHE A 67 -1.52 -4.04 0.61
N LEU A 68 -0.89 -4.31 1.76
CA LEU A 68 -1.57 -4.72 2.97
C LEU A 68 -2.47 -3.60 3.53
N ALA A 69 -1.92 -2.43 3.81
CA ALA A 69 -2.67 -1.35 4.44
C ALA A 69 -3.71 -0.72 3.49
N SER A 70 -3.35 -0.40 2.24
CA SER A 70 -4.32 0.20 1.31
C SER A 70 -5.41 -0.78 0.88
N GLY A 71 -5.07 -2.07 0.72
CA GLY A 71 -6.03 -3.13 0.42
C GLY A 71 -7.12 -3.22 1.48
N ASN A 72 -6.74 -3.25 2.76
CA ASN A 72 -7.71 -3.33 3.85
C ASN A 72 -8.54 -2.04 4.00
N VAL A 73 -7.87 -0.88 4.10
CA VAL A 73 -8.55 0.37 4.43
C VAL A 73 -9.42 0.88 3.29
N LEU A 74 -8.91 0.91 2.05
CA LEU A 74 -9.65 1.46 0.92
C LEU A 74 -10.72 0.49 0.41
N TYR A 75 -10.52 -0.83 0.51
CA TYR A 75 -11.58 -1.78 0.19
C TYR A 75 -12.74 -1.67 1.17
N ALA A 76 -12.48 -1.63 2.48
CA ALA A 76 -13.54 -1.46 3.47
C ALA A 76 -14.30 -0.14 3.26
N MET A 77 -13.58 0.97 3.03
CA MET A 77 -14.21 2.28 2.81
C MET A 77 -15.08 2.30 1.56
N THR A 78 -14.61 1.70 0.46
CA THR A 78 -15.32 1.75 -0.81
C THR A 78 -16.37 0.66 -0.94
N VAL A 79 -16.07 -0.60 -0.63
CA VAL A 79 -17.00 -1.71 -0.89
C VAL A 79 -17.96 -1.92 0.28
N PHE A 80 -17.47 -1.88 1.51
CA PHE A 80 -18.28 -2.08 2.71
C PHE A 80 -18.88 -0.78 3.28
N ASP A 81 -18.50 0.37 2.72
CA ASP A 81 -18.84 1.71 3.25
C ASP A 81 -18.45 1.89 4.72
N LYS A 82 -17.32 1.31 5.11
CA LYS A 82 -16.80 1.29 6.50
C LYS A 82 -15.38 1.81 6.56
N GLY A 83 -15.13 2.76 7.44
CA GLY A 83 -13.82 3.34 7.66
C GLY A 83 -13.04 2.47 8.62
N LEU A 84 -11.80 2.12 8.27
CA LEU A 84 -10.86 1.48 9.20
C LEU A 84 -9.79 2.51 9.57
N LEU A 85 -9.85 3.00 10.80
CA LEU A 85 -8.86 3.93 11.32
C LEU A 85 -7.62 3.14 11.76
N LEU A 86 -6.67 2.97 10.83
CA LEU A 86 -5.41 2.29 11.05
C LEU A 86 -4.37 3.24 11.66
N SER A 87 -3.69 2.80 12.72
CA SER A 87 -2.64 3.58 13.39
C SER A 87 -1.33 2.81 13.44
N LEU A 88 -0.22 3.52 13.64
CA LEU A 88 1.09 2.90 13.88
C LEU A 88 1.20 2.26 15.27
N THR A 89 0.44 2.77 16.25
CA THR A 89 0.45 2.29 17.64
C THR A 89 -0.30 0.99 17.82
N ASP A 90 -1.34 0.78 17.02
CA ASP A 90 -2.26 -0.37 17.13
C ASP A 90 -2.07 -1.35 15.96
N SER A 91 -0.89 -1.35 15.34
CA SER A 91 -0.56 -2.30 14.29
C SER A 91 0.89 -2.77 14.36
N ARG A 92 1.14 -3.88 13.67
CA ARG A 92 2.44 -4.49 13.55
C ARG A 92 2.88 -4.55 12.09
N LEU A 93 4.17 -4.34 11.87
CA LEU A 93 4.79 -4.47 10.57
C LEU A 93 5.33 -5.89 10.42
N GLU A 94 4.67 -6.68 9.58
CA GLU A 94 5.17 -7.98 9.17
C GLU A 94 5.99 -7.92 7.88
N TYR A 95 7.11 -8.62 7.90
CA TYR A 95 8.03 -8.70 6.77
C TYR A 95 8.48 -10.14 6.48
N ALA A 96 7.73 -11.12 6.98
CA ALA A 96 7.90 -12.53 6.69
C ALA A 96 7.94 -12.81 5.18
N HIS A 97 9.01 -13.44 4.72
CA HIS A 97 9.22 -13.83 3.33
C HIS A 97 9.88 -15.20 3.28
N ASP A 98 9.09 -16.22 2.93
CA ASP A 98 9.48 -17.62 3.03
C ASP A 98 9.35 -18.29 1.67
N LYS A 99 10.40 -19.03 1.26
CA LYS A 99 10.45 -19.74 -0.03
C LYS A 99 10.15 -18.83 -1.24
N GLY A 100 10.70 -17.62 -1.25
CA GLY A 100 10.52 -16.67 -2.36
C GLY A 100 9.16 -15.95 -2.37
N MET A 101 8.34 -16.09 -1.32
CA MET A 101 7.01 -15.50 -1.25
C MET A 101 6.79 -14.70 0.03
N TRP A 102 6.17 -13.53 -0.11
CA TRP A 102 5.67 -12.76 1.04
C TRP A 102 4.61 -13.57 1.80
N ARG A 103 4.87 -13.82 3.07
CA ARG A 103 3.91 -14.42 4.01
C ARG A 103 3.23 -13.38 4.90
N SER A 104 3.80 -12.18 4.98
CA SER A 104 3.34 -11.09 5.85
C SER A 104 1.85 -10.76 5.73
N SER A 105 1.25 -10.49 6.87
CA SER A 105 -0.13 -10.07 7.08
C SER A 105 -0.17 -8.62 7.57
N LEU A 106 -1.36 -8.08 7.80
CA LEU A 106 -1.58 -6.84 8.54
C LEU A 106 -2.19 -7.18 9.90
N PRO A 107 -1.38 -7.40 10.95
CA PRO A 107 -1.87 -7.47 12.32
C PRO A 107 -2.20 -6.07 12.79
N ALA A 108 -3.47 -5.79 13.01
CA ALA A 108 -3.91 -4.49 13.47
C ALA A 108 -5.19 -4.59 14.28
N ASP A 109 -5.24 -3.79 15.33
CA ASP A 109 -6.48 -3.36 15.94
C ASP A 109 -6.86 -2.00 15.35
N PHE A 110 -8.14 -1.78 15.12
CA PHE A 110 -8.62 -0.58 14.45
C PHE A 110 -10.02 -0.20 14.93
N THR A 111 -10.32 1.08 14.86
CA THR A 111 -11.69 1.56 15.06
C THR A 111 -12.43 1.55 13.73
N THR A 112 -13.63 0.96 13.71
CA THR A 112 -14.53 1.06 12.56
C THR A 112 -15.42 2.30 12.67
N THR A 113 -15.46 3.11 11.62
CA THR A 113 -16.36 4.27 11.52
C THR A 113 -17.34 4.11 10.35
N LEU A 114 -18.44 4.85 10.41
CA LEU A 114 -19.44 4.98 9.36
C LEU A 114 -19.62 6.46 9.03
N ALA A 115 -19.94 6.77 7.78
CA ALA A 115 -20.34 8.13 7.43
C ALA A 115 -21.72 8.43 8.04
N PHE A 116 -21.87 9.58 8.70
CA PHE A 116 -23.19 10.13 8.97
C PHE A 116 -23.84 10.59 7.66
N SER A 117 -25.18 10.65 7.63
CA SER A 117 -25.93 11.06 6.44
C SER A 117 -25.49 12.46 5.99
N GLY A 118 -25.04 12.58 4.74
CA GLY A 118 -24.54 13.84 4.17
C GLY A 118 -23.07 14.15 4.44
N GLU A 119 -22.38 13.38 5.29
CA GLU A 119 -20.99 13.67 5.71
C GLU A 119 -19.96 12.72 5.07
N ARG A 120 -20.33 12.02 4.00
CA ARG A 120 -19.44 11.01 3.41
C ARG A 120 -18.12 11.60 2.89
N GLU A 121 -18.14 12.85 2.42
CA GLU A 121 -16.95 13.49 1.88
C GLU A 121 -15.90 13.77 2.96
N SER A 122 -16.28 14.40 4.08
CA SER A 122 -15.39 14.66 5.20
C SER A 122 -14.90 13.37 5.84
N TRP A 123 -15.79 12.40 6.03
CA TRP A 123 -15.46 11.06 6.53
C TRP A 123 -14.44 10.33 5.63
N ARG A 124 -14.64 10.37 4.30
CA ARG A 124 -13.67 9.80 3.35
C ARG A 124 -12.32 10.50 3.44
N ALA A 125 -12.30 11.83 3.54
CA ALA A 125 -11.07 12.60 3.68
C ALA A 125 -10.32 12.24 4.98
N GLU A 126 -11.02 12.00 6.08
CA GLU A 126 -10.44 11.57 7.36
C GLU A 126 -9.79 10.17 7.26
N ILE A 127 -10.50 9.20 6.66
CA ILE A 127 -9.96 7.84 6.47
C ILE A 127 -8.69 7.89 5.62
N VAL A 128 -8.74 8.63 4.51
CA VAL A 128 -7.62 8.80 3.60
C VAL A 128 -6.46 9.51 4.29
N SER A 129 -6.73 10.58 5.05
CA SER A 129 -5.69 11.27 5.84
C SER A 129 -5.05 10.34 6.87
N THR A 130 -5.85 9.54 7.59
CA THR A 130 -5.36 8.57 8.57
C THR A 130 -4.44 7.54 7.91
N LEU A 131 -4.82 7.00 6.76
CA LEU A 131 -4.02 6.02 6.02
C LEU A 131 -2.75 6.63 5.42
N PHE A 132 -2.83 7.77 4.75
CA PHE A 132 -1.69 8.30 4.00
C PHE A 132 -0.79 9.16 4.87
N LYS A 133 -1.33 10.24 5.43
CA LYS A 133 -0.57 11.15 6.30
C LYS A 133 -0.21 10.50 7.64
N GLY A 134 -1.15 9.77 8.25
CA GLY A 134 -0.97 9.18 9.58
C GLY A 134 -0.14 7.89 9.58
N TYR A 135 -0.25 7.07 8.52
CA TYR A 135 0.38 5.75 8.48
C TYR A 135 1.53 5.65 7.46
N PHE A 136 1.28 5.92 6.18
CA PHE A 136 2.31 5.73 5.14
C PHE A 136 3.43 6.77 5.17
N ALA A 137 3.10 8.06 5.26
CA ALA A 137 4.08 9.15 5.21
C ALA A 137 5.20 9.00 6.26
N PRO A 138 4.93 8.81 7.57
CA PRO A 138 5.98 8.64 8.56
C PRO A 138 6.83 7.38 8.33
N LEU A 139 6.22 6.26 7.86
CA LEU A 139 6.96 5.06 7.49
C LEU A 139 7.88 5.31 6.28
N TRP A 140 7.39 5.96 5.24
CA TRP A 140 8.19 6.27 4.03
C TRP A 140 9.32 7.25 4.30
N GLN A 141 9.10 8.22 5.16
CA GLN A 141 10.15 9.14 5.61
C GLN A 141 11.25 8.39 6.38
N SER A 142 10.88 7.49 7.30
CA SER A 142 11.84 6.65 8.02
C SER A 142 12.64 5.74 7.07
N LEU A 143 11.95 5.02 6.17
CA LEU A 143 12.60 4.15 5.17
C LEU A 143 13.56 4.94 4.27
N THR A 144 13.16 6.12 3.82
CA THR A 144 13.99 7.02 3.00
C THR A 144 15.25 7.44 3.74
N ARG A 145 15.09 7.92 4.99
CA ARG A 145 16.20 8.38 5.83
C ARG A 145 17.23 7.28 6.10
N VAL A 146 16.78 6.06 6.40
CA VAL A 146 17.66 4.97 6.82
C VAL A 146 18.32 4.25 5.63
N SER A 147 17.61 4.10 4.51
CA SER A 147 18.08 3.31 3.36
C SER A 147 18.62 4.14 2.20
N GLY A 148 18.29 5.43 2.13
CA GLY A 148 18.63 6.29 1.00
C GLY A 148 17.76 6.09 -0.25
N VAL A 149 16.75 5.21 -0.20
CA VAL A 149 15.80 5.07 -1.32
C VAL A 149 15.04 6.38 -1.54
N PRO A 150 14.92 6.91 -2.77
CA PRO A 150 14.14 8.12 -2.99
C PRO A 150 12.67 7.92 -2.63
N GLU A 151 12.10 8.83 -1.84
CA GLU A 151 10.73 8.77 -1.34
C GLU A 151 9.69 8.62 -2.48
N ALA A 152 9.97 9.23 -3.63
CA ALA A 152 9.16 9.11 -4.85
C ALA A 152 8.95 7.65 -5.30
N ILE A 153 9.94 6.77 -5.08
CA ILE A 153 9.82 5.33 -5.41
C ILE A 153 8.82 4.66 -4.48
N LEU A 154 8.85 5.01 -3.19
CA LEU A 154 7.94 4.45 -2.17
C LEU A 154 6.50 4.90 -2.45
N TRP A 155 6.30 6.18 -2.71
CA TRP A 155 4.98 6.73 -3.08
C TRP A 155 4.45 6.17 -4.39
N GLU A 156 5.30 5.96 -5.40
CA GLU A 156 4.85 5.31 -6.64
C GLU A 156 4.52 3.82 -6.42
N ASN A 157 5.31 3.10 -5.60
CA ASN A 157 4.94 1.74 -5.19
C ASN A 157 3.54 1.72 -4.54
N THR A 158 3.25 2.68 -3.65
CA THR A 158 1.92 2.83 -3.04
C THR A 158 0.85 3.12 -4.08
N ALA A 159 1.06 4.10 -4.95
CA ALA A 159 0.10 4.47 -5.98
C ALA A 159 -0.23 3.30 -6.92
N VAL A 160 0.78 2.53 -7.34
CA VAL A 160 0.59 1.34 -8.18
C VAL A 160 -0.25 0.27 -7.48
N ARG A 161 -0.12 0.09 -6.16
CA ARG A 161 -0.96 -0.84 -5.39
C ARG A 161 -2.42 -0.39 -5.34
N ILE A 162 -2.66 0.91 -5.21
CA ILE A 162 -4.01 1.47 -5.19
C ILE A 162 -4.66 1.38 -6.57
N TYR A 163 -3.92 1.63 -7.66
CA TYR A 163 -4.45 1.42 -9.01
C TYR A 163 -4.84 -0.05 -9.22
N SER A 164 -3.98 -0.98 -8.82
CA SER A 164 -4.27 -2.41 -8.90
C SER A 164 -5.47 -2.82 -8.04
N LEU A 165 -5.69 -2.18 -6.90
CA LEU A 165 -6.85 -2.42 -6.05
C LEU A 165 -8.14 -2.02 -6.77
N TYR A 166 -8.24 -0.75 -7.15
CA TYR A 166 -9.46 -0.20 -7.75
C TYR A 166 -9.76 -0.73 -9.15
N GLN A 167 -8.75 -1.21 -9.89
CA GLN A 167 -8.92 -1.64 -11.28
C GLN A 167 -8.89 -3.17 -11.47
N GLY A 168 -8.74 -3.96 -10.41
CA GLY A 168 -8.70 -5.42 -10.56
C GLY A 168 -8.76 -6.26 -9.28
N ARG A 169 -9.07 -5.66 -8.11
CA ARG A 169 -9.31 -6.43 -6.86
C ARG A 169 -10.61 -6.04 -6.16
N MET A 170 -11.41 -5.18 -6.77
CA MET A 170 -12.77 -4.82 -6.36
C MET A 170 -13.72 -5.32 -7.46
N GLU A 171 -13.90 -6.63 -7.51
CA GLU A 171 -14.68 -7.33 -8.52
C GLU A 171 -16.02 -7.80 -7.94
N THR A 172 -16.96 -8.17 -8.81
CA THR A 172 -18.29 -8.71 -8.41
C THR A 172 -19.08 -7.76 -7.51
N LEU A 173 -19.03 -6.46 -7.82
CA LEU A 173 -19.73 -5.41 -7.09
C LEU A 173 -21.18 -5.26 -7.57
N ASP A 174 -22.08 -4.93 -6.65
CA ASP A 174 -23.41 -4.44 -7.02
C ASP A 174 -23.34 -3.02 -7.64
N ALA A 175 -24.47 -2.53 -8.17
CA ALA A 175 -24.52 -1.23 -8.84
C ALA A 175 -24.13 -0.04 -7.93
N VAL A 176 -24.48 -0.11 -6.64
CA VAL A 176 -24.18 0.96 -5.66
C VAL A 176 -22.69 0.94 -5.32
N GLN A 177 -22.15 -0.25 -5.06
CA GLN A 177 -20.73 -0.46 -4.81
C GLN A 177 -19.87 -0.03 -6.00
N GLU A 178 -20.30 -0.36 -7.23
CA GLU A 178 -19.58 0.01 -8.44
C GLU A 178 -19.57 1.53 -8.67
N GLN A 179 -20.72 2.20 -8.47
CA GLN A 179 -20.79 3.66 -8.55
C GLN A 179 -19.86 4.31 -7.51
N ARG A 180 -19.87 3.80 -6.27
CA ARG A 180 -19.00 4.30 -5.20
C ARG A 180 -17.53 4.01 -5.47
N ARG A 181 -17.18 2.85 -6.04
CA ARG A 181 -15.82 2.52 -6.49
C ARG A 181 -15.30 3.55 -7.48
N GLN A 182 -16.11 3.89 -8.48
CA GLN A 182 -15.74 4.90 -9.47
C GLN A 182 -15.59 6.29 -8.82
N ALA A 183 -16.53 6.68 -7.96
CA ALA A 183 -16.51 7.97 -7.29
C ALA A 183 -15.33 8.13 -6.31
N ASP A 184 -15.06 7.13 -5.47
CA ASP A 184 -13.94 7.15 -4.54
C ASP A 184 -12.60 7.13 -5.27
N PHE A 185 -12.48 6.35 -6.34
CA PHE A 185 -11.24 6.34 -7.12
C PHE A 185 -10.99 7.66 -7.84
N HIS A 186 -12.04 8.25 -8.43
CA HIS A 186 -11.95 9.57 -9.05
C HIS A 186 -11.57 10.63 -8.02
N TRP A 187 -12.21 10.62 -6.84
CA TRP A 187 -11.90 11.56 -5.76
C TRP A 187 -10.43 11.44 -5.31
N LEU A 188 -9.93 10.22 -5.07
CA LEU A 188 -8.52 9.98 -4.69
C LEU A 188 -7.52 10.55 -5.71
N LEU A 189 -7.87 10.51 -6.99
CA LEU A 189 -7.00 10.95 -8.08
C LEU A 189 -7.08 12.45 -8.36
N GLU A 190 -8.27 13.04 -8.28
CA GLU A 190 -8.51 14.38 -8.82
C GLU A 190 -8.90 15.42 -7.77
N GLN A 191 -9.43 15.01 -6.62
CA GLN A 191 -10.05 15.89 -5.62
C GLN A 191 -9.41 15.79 -4.24
N ALA A 192 -8.71 14.69 -3.94
CA ALA A 192 -7.96 14.56 -2.70
C ALA A 192 -6.80 15.55 -2.69
N GLU A 193 -6.81 16.46 -1.72
CA GLU A 193 -5.78 17.48 -1.58
C GLU A 193 -4.45 16.87 -1.12
N PRO A 194 -3.31 17.53 -1.42
CA PRO A 194 -1.99 17.04 -1.01
C PRO A 194 -1.84 16.81 0.51
N GLU A 195 -2.51 17.60 1.34
CA GLU A 195 -2.40 17.55 2.80
C GLU A 195 -2.86 16.20 3.36
N GLN A 196 -3.86 15.54 2.75
CA GLN A 196 -4.33 14.21 3.13
C GLN A 196 -3.24 13.15 2.97
N PHE A 197 -2.24 13.39 2.11
CA PHE A 197 -1.10 12.50 1.93
C PHE A 197 0.09 12.86 2.81
N GLY A 198 0.04 14.00 3.51
CA GLY A 198 1.19 14.56 4.22
C GLY A 198 2.27 15.07 3.28
N LEU A 199 1.91 15.47 2.06
CA LEU A 199 2.84 15.89 1.01
C LEU A 199 2.42 17.23 0.41
N ALA A 200 3.32 17.86 -0.35
CA ALA A 200 3.02 19.05 -1.15
C ALA A 200 2.39 18.73 -2.53
N TRP A 201 2.13 17.45 -2.82
CA TRP A 201 1.53 16.99 -4.08
C TRP A 201 0.74 15.70 -3.85
N ASN A 202 -0.33 15.48 -4.61
CA ASN A 202 -1.08 14.22 -4.60
C ASN A 202 -0.27 13.11 -5.31
N PRO A 203 0.16 12.05 -4.59
CA PRO A 203 0.98 11.00 -5.15
C PRO A 203 0.22 10.09 -6.12
N LEU A 204 -1.07 9.89 -5.89
CA LEU A 204 -1.92 9.07 -6.76
C LEU A 204 -2.17 9.77 -8.09
N LYS A 205 -2.23 11.10 -8.12
CA LYS A 205 -2.29 11.89 -9.36
C LYS A 205 -0.94 11.93 -10.06
N ARG A 206 0.12 12.29 -9.33
CA ARG A 206 1.48 12.51 -9.89
C ARG A 206 2.04 11.30 -10.64
N PHE A 207 1.78 10.08 -10.14
CA PHE A 207 2.30 8.85 -10.75
C PHE A 207 1.35 8.19 -11.74
N ARG A 208 0.17 8.77 -11.99
CA ARG A 208 -0.80 8.22 -12.94
C ARG A 208 -0.42 8.58 -14.38
N ARG A 209 0.39 7.73 -15.01
CA ARG A 209 0.82 7.91 -16.41
C ARG A 209 -0.26 7.46 -17.42
N PRO A 210 -0.29 8.05 -18.64
CA PRO A 210 -1.13 7.56 -19.73
C PRO A 210 -0.87 6.09 -20.08
N LEU A 211 -1.89 5.42 -20.63
CA LEU A 211 -1.73 4.07 -21.15
C LEU A 211 -0.81 4.12 -22.37
N GLN A 212 0.09 3.15 -22.46
CA GLN A 212 0.98 2.93 -23.59
C GLN A 212 1.01 1.43 -23.86
N ASN A 213 1.20 1.04 -25.12
CA ASN A 213 1.31 -0.39 -25.44
C ASN A 213 2.69 -0.91 -25.06
N ASN A 214 2.73 -2.07 -24.38
CA ASN A 214 3.98 -2.80 -24.13
C ASN A 214 4.46 -3.51 -25.42
N ALA A 215 5.57 -4.24 -25.32
CA ALA A 215 6.13 -4.97 -26.47
C ALA A 215 5.17 -6.02 -27.07
N ALA A 216 4.23 -6.54 -26.28
CA ALA A 216 3.20 -7.48 -26.70
C ALA A 216 1.88 -6.78 -27.15
N GLY A 217 1.88 -5.45 -27.29
CA GLY A 217 0.70 -4.67 -27.68
C GLY A 217 -0.33 -4.45 -26.58
N GLN A 218 -0.05 -4.87 -25.34
CA GLN A 218 -1.00 -4.75 -24.23
C GLN A 218 -0.93 -3.35 -23.59
N PRO A 219 -2.07 -2.73 -23.27
CA PRO A 219 -2.10 -1.40 -22.67
C PRO A 219 -1.59 -1.44 -21.23
N VAL A 220 -0.52 -0.72 -20.94
CA VAL A 220 0.10 -0.61 -19.61
C VAL A 220 0.38 0.84 -19.24
N ARG A 221 0.21 1.16 -17.96
CA ARG A 221 0.69 2.43 -17.39
C ARG A 221 2.11 2.22 -16.88
N PHE A 222 3.10 2.44 -17.74
CA PHE A 222 4.49 2.38 -17.32
C PHE A 222 4.74 3.32 -16.14
N ARG A 223 5.45 2.81 -15.15
CA ARG A 223 5.87 3.58 -13.99
C ARG A 223 6.86 4.68 -14.40
N ARG A 224 6.99 5.70 -13.58
CA ARG A 224 8.02 6.75 -13.68
C ARG A 224 9.33 6.31 -13.05
N THR A 225 9.27 5.49 -12.01
CA THR A 225 10.43 4.99 -11.25
C THR A 225 10.52 3.47 -11.29
N CYS A 226 11.75 2.95 -11.21
CA CYS A 226 12.00 1.52 -11.08
C CYS A 226 11.90 1.12 -9.60
N CYS A 227 11.18 0.05 -9.29
CA CYS A 227 11.07 -0.47 -7.91
C CYS A 227 12.20 -1.44 -7.52
N PHE A 228 13.17 -1.66 -8.41
CA PHE A 228 14.30 -2.58 -8.24
C PHE A 228 13.96 -4.06 -8.06
N TYR A 229 12.74 -4.49 -8.38
CA TYR A 229 12.34 -5.90 -8.24
C TYR A 229 13.26 -6.87 -8.97
N TYR A 230 13.67 -6.51 -10.19
CA TYR A 230 14.58 -7.31 -11.01
C TYR A 230 15.95 -7.59 -10.37
N LYS A 231 16.35 -6.79 -9.38
CA LYS A 231 17.61 -6.97 -8.64
C LYS A 231 17.49 -7.98 -7.49
N ALA A 232 16.28 -8.40 -7.13
CA ALA A 232 16.00 -9.32 -6.03
C ALA A 232 15.14 -10.52 -6.48
N SER A 233 15.17 -10.83 -7.78
CA SER A 233 14.45 -11.94 -8.40
C SER A 233 15.44 -12.87 -9.08
N GLN A 234 15.31 -14.18 -8.85
CA GLN A 234 16.09 -15.21 -9.51
C GLN A 234 15.13 -16.30 -10.04
N PRO A 235 14.99 -16.49 -11.37
CA PRO A 235 15.63 -15.73 -12.46
C PRO A 235 15.21 -14.25 -12.46
N VAL A 236 15.95 -13.42 -13.21
CA VAL A 236 15.67 -11.97 -13.31
C VAL A 236 14.30 -11.75 -13.92
N GLU A 237 13.42 -11.06 -13.18
CA GLU A 237 12.06 -10.73 -13.58
C GLU A 237 11.77 -9.24 -13.43
N TYR A 238 11.01 -8.68 -14.36
CA TYR A 238 10.57 -7.30 -14.31
C TYR A 238 9.10 -7.22 -13.91
N CYS A 239 8.74 -6.17 -13.17
CA CYS A 239 7.32 -5.93 -12.90
C CYS A 239 6.56 -5.62 -14.20
N HIS A 240 5.27 -5.98 -14.25
CA HIS A 240 4.42 -5.82 -15.44
C HIS A 240 4.45 -4.41 -16.06
N ASN A 241 4.54 -3.37 -15.23
CA ASN A 241 4.60 -1.97 -15.65
C ASN A 241 5.99 -1.32 -15.46
N CYS A 242 7.06 -2.13 -15.55
CA CYS A 242 8.44 -1.70 -15.35
C CYS A 242 8.86 -0.61 -16.35
N PRO A 243 9.44 0.52 -15.90
CA PRO A 243 9.91 1.57 -16.82
C PRO A 243 11.07 1.11 -17.70
N LEU A 244 11.84 0.12 -17.26
CA LEU A 244 12.98 -0.43 -18.02
C LEU A 244 12.54 -1.22 -19.26
N LEU A 245 11.26 -1.61 -19.33
CA LEU A 245 10.68 -2.29 -20.48
C LEU A 245 9.98 -1.32 -21.45
N LYS A 246 9.95 -0.03 -21.12
CA LYS A 246 9.37 0.98 -21.99
C LYS A 246 10.30 1.20 -23.19
N LYS A 247 9.79 0.98 -24.40
CA LYS A 247 10.50 1.36 -25.63
C LYS A 247 10.60 2.89 -25.70
N SER A 248 11.78 3.38 -26.12
CA SER A 248 12.06 4.80 -26.38
C SER A 248 11.10 5.37 -27.42
#